data_AF-A0A840GJH3-F1
#
_entry.id   AF-A0A840GJH3-F1
#
_cell.length_a   1.000
_cell.length_b   1.000
_cell.length_c   1.000
_cell.angle_alpha   90.00
_cell.angle_beta   90.00
_cell.angle_gamma   90.00
#
_symmetry.space_group_name_H-M   'P 1'
#
loop_
_entity.id
_entity.type
_entity.pdbx_description
1 polymer ?
#
loop_
_entity_poly.entity_id
_entity_poly.type
_entity_poly.pdbx_seq_one_letter_code
_entity_poly.pdbx_strand_id
1 'polypeptide(L)'
;MSRPPARPRVPLAAQLRYLLRRAGWPALAGLALFAGALAMHYAYVEPAEQQIGELRAKIAKARSLPPVVNTTATDADSVLAALPARDTLEHALGVIHQAAAADGLSTAVAEYRARQEGEFTRYEIALPVKAAWTPLRHWLAAVVDTQPALAVDELSLHRDNAEGEPLAGRVQLTLYLRSAATSGQSGESTLPERSELAASAVDAPQLFAARSWQPPPPPPPPIPAPTAPPLPFKFAGRLMEEDGLKIFLNQSNKTILVKQGDHLGNYDIERIDKSSAVFVYRPLQEKQTMIFGGDD
;
A
#
# COMPACT_ATOMS: atom_id res chain seq x y z
N MET A 1 75.67 42.47 29.30
CA MET A 1 74.34 42.38 28.66
C MET A 1 74.53 42.51 27.15
N SER A 2 74.51 41.39 26.42
CA SER A 2 74.67 41.38 24.95
C SER A 2 73.30 41.10 24.31
N ARG A 3 72.76 42.04 23.53
CA ARG A 3 71.53 41.85 22.75
C ARG A 3 71.83 40.94 21.54
N PRO A 4 71.01 39.91 21.25
CA PRO A 4 71.19 39.09 20.05
C PRO A 4 70.72 39.85 18.78
N PRO A 5 71.32 39.61 17.60
CA PRO A 5 70.92 40.26 16.37
C PRO A 5 69.58 39.72 15.85
N ALA A 6 68.72 40.63 15.38
CA ALA A 6 67.43 40.31 14.80
C ALA A 6 67.58 39.49 13.50
N ARG A 7 66.89 38.35 13.42
CA ARG A 7 66.82 37.52 12.21
C ARG A 7 66.10 38.31 11.09
N PRO A 8 66.63 38.35 9.86
CA PRO A 8 65.95 39.01 8.75
C PRO A 8 64.67 38.24 8.40
N ARG A 9 63.51 38.91 8.51
CA ARG A 9 62.23 38.41 7.99
C ARG A 9 62.27 38.52 6.47
N VAL A 10 62.68 37.46 5.80
CA VAL A 10 62.55 37.38 4.34
C VAL A 10 61.05 37.46 4.01
N PRO A 11 60.61 38.37 3.14
CA PRO A 11 59.19 38.46 2.80
C PRO A 11 58.78 37.14 2.15
N LEU A 12 57.70 36.54 2.66
CA LEU A 12 57.18 35.23 2.24
C LEU A 12 56.94 35.18 0.72
N ALA A 13 56.61 36.32 0.12
CA ALA A 13 56.50 36.51 -1.33
C ALA A 13 57.80 36.27 -2.12
N ALA A 14 58.97 36.59 -1.55
CA ALA A 14 60.27 36.36 -2.19
C ALA A 14 60.68 34.87 -2.14
N GLN A 15 60.39 34.19 -1.03
CA GLN A 15 60.56 32.73 -0.94
C GLN A 15 59.62 31.99 -1.89
N LEU A 16 58.36 32.45 -2.01
CA LEU A 16 57.40 31.89 -2.96
C LEU A 16 57.90 32.03 -4.40
N ARG A 17 58.34 33.23 -4.81
CA ARG A 17 58.88 33.49 -6.16
C ARG A 17 60.14 32.67 -6.47
N TYR A 18 61.03 32.47 -5.49
CA TYR A 18 62.24 31.66 -5.67
C TYR A 18 61.91 30.17 -5.88
N LEU A 19 60.98 29.62 -5.10
CA LEU A 19 60.51 28.24 -5.26
C LEU A 19 59.75 28.04 -6.58
N LEU A 20 58.94 29.02 -7.00
CA LEU A 20 58.24 29.02 -8.29
C LEU A 20 59.19 29.02 -9.50
N ARG A 21 60.35 29.70 -9.42
CA ARG A 21 61.34 29.67 -10.50
C ARG A 21 62.16 28.38 -10.55
N ARG A 22 62.37 27.71 -9.42
CA ARG A 22 63.18 26.48 -9.34
C ARG A 22 62.38 25.21 -9.70
N ALA A 23 61.06 25.25 -9.54
CA ALA A 23 60.20 24.07 -9.71
C ALA A 23 59.68 23.84 -11.15
N GLY A 24 60.02 24.71 -12.11
CA GLY A 24 59.69 24.53 -13.53
C GLY A 24 58.17 24.52 -13.83
N TRP A 25 57.81 24.08 -15.04
CA TRP A 25 56.41 24.01 -15.50
C TRP A 25 55.46 23.15 -14.64
N PRO A 26 55.87 22.10 -13.89
CA PRO A 26 54.91 21.36 -13.06
C PRO A 26 54.36 22.18 -11.88
N ALA A 27 55.09 23.18 -11.36
CA ALA A 27 54.56 24.06 -10.32
C ALA A 27 53.45 25.00 -10.82
N LEU A 28 53.57 25.48 -12.07
CA LEU A 28 52.52 26.26 -12.73
C LEU A 28 51.28 25.38 -13.00
N ALA A 29 51.50 24.14 -13.46
CA ALA A 29 50.41 23.19 -13.66
C ALA A 29 49.65 22.88 -12.35
N GLY A 30 50.37 22.69 -11.24
CA GLY A 30 49.77 22.47 -9.92
C GLY A 30 48.96 23.69 -9.43
N LEU A 31 49.49 24.90 -9.62
CA LEU A 31 48.78 26.12 -9.22
C LEU A 31 47.52 26.36 -10.07
N ALA A 32 47.58 26.06 -11.37
CA ALA A 32 46.43 26.13 -12.27
C ALA A 32 45.35 25.11 -11.87
N LEU A 33 45.72 23.87 -11.53
CA LEU A 33 44.79 22.86 -11.01
C LEU A 33 44.15 23.30 -9.69
N PHE A 34 44.94 23.85 -8.77
CA PHE A 34 44.43 24.34 -7.49
C PHE A 34 43.45 25.51 -7.67
N ALA A 35 43.78 26.47 -8.55
CA ALA A 35 42.89 27.57 -8.89
C ALA A 35 41.59 27.07 -9.56
N GLY A 36 41.69 26.08 -10.46
CA GLY A 36 40.52 25.45 -11.10
C GLY A 36 39.61 24.73 -10.10
N ALA A 37 40.20 23.99 -9.14
CA ALA A 37 39.45 23.33 -8.07
C ALA A 37 38.75 24.35 -7.16
N LEU A 38 39.43 25.46 -6.82
CA LEU A 38 38.81 26.56 -6.06
C LEU A 38 37.67 27.20 -6.84
N ALA A 39 37.87 27.50 -8.13
CA ALA A 39 36.85 28.08 -8.99
C ALA A 39 35.62 27.16 -9.09
N MET A 40 35.83 25.85 -9.24
CA MET A 40 34.74 24.87 -9.25
C MET A 40 34.02 24.80 -7.90
N HIS A 41 34.76 24.84 -6.78
CA HIS A 41 34.16 24.87 -5.44
C HIS A 41 33.26 26.09 -5.26
N TYR A 42 33.75 27.30 -5.57
CA TYR A 42 32.95 28.51 -5.47
C TYR A 42 31.79 28.56 -6.49
N ALA A 43 31.99 28.06 -7.71
CA ALA A 43 30.96 28.11 -8.75
C ALA A 43 29.82 27.11 -8.56
N TYR A 44 30.05 25.97 -7.89
CA TYR A 44 29.06 24.90 -7.75
C TYR A 44 28.57 24.69 -6.31
N VAL A 45 29.41 24.88 -5.30
CA VAL A 45 29.05 24.57 -3.91
C VAL A 45 28.31 25.73 -3.25
N GLU A 46 28.76 26.99 -3.44
CA GLU A 46 28.05 28.16 -2.90
C GLU A 46 26.59 28.29 -3.37
N PRO A 47 26.26 28.17 -4.67
CA PRO A 47 24.87 28.30 -5.09
C PRO A 47 23.98 27.17 -4.52
N ALA A 48 24.54 25.99 -4.29
CA ALA A 48 23.82 24.88 -3.66
C ALA A 48 23.55 25.16 -2.16
N GLU A 49 24.51 25.73 -1.44
CA GLU A 49 24.33 26.13 -0.05
C GLU A 49 23.32 27.29 0.10
N GLN A 50 23.32 28.25 -0.83
CA GLN A 50 22.34 29.34 -0.86
C GLN A 50 20.92 28.81 -1.04
N GLN A 51 20.70 27.86 -1.94
CA GLN A 51 19.40 27.22 -2.12
C GLN A 51 18.94 26.53 -0.84
N ILE A 52 19.82 25.79 -0.16
CA ILE A 52 19.49 25.14 1.12
C ILE A 52 19.12 26.19 2.18
N GLY A 53 19.85 27.31 2.23
CA GLY A 53 19.57 28.43 3.12
C GLY A 53 18.20 29.05 2.86
N GLU A 54 17.86 29.32 1.60
CA GLU A 54 16.56 29.86 1.21
C GLU A 54 15.42 28.89 1.51
N LEU A 55 15.58 27.60 1.21
CA LEU A 55 14.57 26.59 1.53
C LEU A 55 14.34 26.49 3.04
N ARG A 56 15.40 26.50 3.85
CA ARG A 56 15.30 26.53 5.32
C ARG A 56 14.58 27.79 5.79
N ALA A 57 14.88 28.95 5.21
CA ALA A 57 14.19 30.20 5.53
C ALA A 57 12.70 30.14 5.16
N LYS A 58 12.34 29.53 4.01
CA LYS A 58 10.94 29.31 3.61
C LYS A 58 10.20 28.39 4.59
N ILE A 59 10.82 27.29 5.02
CA ILE A 59 10.25 26.37 6.02
C ILE A 59 10.09 27.07 7.38
N ALA A 60 11.11 27.82 7.82
CA ALA A 60 11.06 28.58 9.07
C ALA A 60 9.94 29.63 9.04
N LYS A 61 9.80 30.35 7.92
CA LYS A 61 8.72 31.31 7.70
C LYS A 61 7.35 30.63 7.76
N ALA A 62 7.16 29.52 7.04
CA ALA A 62 5.92 28.73 7.07
C ALA A 62 5.56 28.25 8.49
N ARG A 63 6.55 27.82 9.29
CA ARG A 63 6.35 27.43 10.69
C ARG A 63 6.06 28.60 11.63
N SER A 64 6.57 29.79 11.32
CA SER A 64 6.37 31.00 12.12
C SER A 64 5.05 31.71 11.82
N LEU A 65 4.39 31.38 10.71
CA LEU A 65 3.00 31.81 10.55
C LEU A 65 2.22 31.22 11.73
N PRO A 66 1.44 32.03 12.47
CA PRO A 66 0.53 31.48 13.45
C PRO A 66 -0.31 30.40 12.76
N PRO A 67 -0.63 29.29 13.44
CA PRO A 67 -1.56 28.32 12.87
C PRO A 67 -2.75 29.14 12.38
N VAL A 68 -3.08 29.00 11.09
CA VAL A 68 -4.36 29.50 10.59
C VAL A 68 -5.38 28.62 11.29
N VAL A 69 -5.71 28.99 12.52
CA VAL A 69 -6.92 28.53 13.18
C VAL A 69 -7.98 29.20 12.34
N ASN A 70 -8.54 28.46 11.39
CA ASN A 70 -9.83 28.79 10.83
C ASN A 70 -10.76 28.88 12.06
N THR A 71 -10.97 30.10 12.55
CA THR A 71 -11.89 30.43 13.66
C THR A 71 -13.29 30.72 13.15
N THR A 72 -13.52 30.69 11.84
CA THR A 72 -14.72 30.00 11.40
C THR A 72 -14.52 28.59 11.89
N ALA A 73 -15.28 28.15 12.89
CA ALA A 73 -15.64 26.75 12.96
C ALA A 73 -16.02 26.37 11.53
N THR A 74 -15.08 25.77 10.78
CA THR A 74 -15.44 24.88 9.71
C THR A 74 -16.20 23.85 10.51
N ASP A 75 -17.52 24.03 10.50
CA ASP A 75 -18.47 23.30 11.31
C ASP A 75 -17.94 21.87 11.35
N ALA A 76 -17.65 21.32 12.53
CA ALA A 76 -17.08 19.97 12.59
C ALA A 76 -17.97 19.04 11.75
N ASP A 77 -19.27 19.32 11.75
CA ASP A 77 -20.32 18.80 10.88
C ASP A 77 -20.09 19.01 9.38
N SER A 78 -19.60 20.17 8.92
CA SER A 78 -19.26 20.42 7.51
C SER A 78 -18.01 19.68 7.04
N VAL A 79 -17.00 19.51 7.90
CA VAL A 79 -15.82 18.67 7.61
C VAL A 79 -16.25 17.20 7.58
N LEU A 80 -17.05 16.77 8.55
CA LEU A 80 -17.61 15.43 8.62
C LEU A 80 -18.56 15.15 7.45
N ALA A 81 -19.29 16.16 6.97
CA ALA A 81 -20.15 16.09 5.80
C ALA A 81 -19.39 16.08 4.47
N ALA A 82 -18.16 16.59 4.44
CA ALA A 82 -17.25 16.47 3.30
C ALA A 82 -16.54 15.11 3.24
N LEU A 83 -16.51 14.35 4.35
CA LEU A 83 -15.93 13.01 4.35
C LEU A 83 -16.75 12.04 3.48
N PRO A 84 -16.10 11.24 2.62
CA PRO A 84 -16.76 10.21 1.84
C PRO A 84 -17.49 9.19 2.72
N ALA A 85 -18.56 8.60 2.17
CA ALA A 85 -19.34 7.56 2.83
C ALA A 85 -18.64 6.18 2.73
N ARG A 86 -18.99 5.23 3.62
CA ARG A 86 -18.33 3.90 3.68
C ARG A 86 -18.38 3.12 2.35
N ASP A 87 -19.38 3.33 1.51
CA ASP A 87 -19.53 2.68 0.21
C ASP A 87 -18.45 3.10 -0.81
N THR A 88 -17.86 4.30 -0.65
CA THR A 88 -16.74 4.76 -1.48
C THR A 88 -15.39 4.13 -1.12
N LEU A 89 -15.27 3.39 -0.02
CA LEU A 89 -14.01 2.72 0.38
C LEU A 89 -13.54 1.71 -0.68
N GLU A 90 -14.44 0.84 -1.16
CA GLU A 90 -14.12 -0.18 -2.16
C GLU A 90 -13.63 0.46 -3.47
N HIS A 91 -14.28 1.56 -3.87
CA HIS A 91 -13.93 2.28 -5.08
C HIS A 91 -12.59 3.03 -4.93
N ALA A 92 -12.41 3.72 -3.81
CA ALA A 92 -11.17 4.40 -3.45
C ALA A 92 -9.98 3.44 -3.47
N LEU A 93 -10.16 2.27 -2.85
CA LEU A 93 -9.12 1.26 -2.76
C LEU A 93 -8.77 0.66 -4.11
N GLY A 94 -9.77 0.43 -4.96
CA GLY A 94 -9.57 0.04 -6.35
C GLY A 94 -8.75 1.05 -7.13
N VAL A 95 -9.03 2.35 -6.98
CA VAL A 95 -8.27 3.43 -7.64
C VAL A 95 -6.83 3.49 -7.16
N ILE A 96 -6.59 3.37 -5.84
CA ILE A 96 -5.24 3.39 -5.26
C ILE A 96 -4.39 2.23 -5.82
N HIS A 97 -4.95 1.01 -5.85
CA HIS A 97 -4.25 -0.17 -6.37
C HIS A 97 -4.08 -0.12 -7.89
N GLN A 98 -5.08 0.34 -8.63
CA GLN A 98 -4.99 0.46 -10.08
C GLN A 98 -3.96 1.51 -10.51
N ALA A 99 -3.91 2.65 -9.81
CA ALA A 99 -2.90 3.69 -10.04
C ALA A 99 -1.49 3.17 -9.72
N ALA A 100 -1.34 2.38 -8.65
CA ALA A 100 -0.06 1.74 -8.32
C ALA A 100 0.40 0.75 -9.41
N ALA A 101 -0.53 -0.05 -9.94
CA ALA A 101 -0.25 -1.00 -11.01
C ALA A 101 0.13 -0.31 -12.33
N ALA A 102 -0.51 0.83 -12.66
CA ALA A 102 -0.21 1.60 -13.87
C ALA A 102 1.22 2.15 -13.88
N ASP A 103 1.72 2.58 -12.72
CA ASP A 103 3.07 3.12 -12.53
C ASP A 103 4.12 2.03 -12.24
N GLY A 104 3.74 0.74 -12.33
CA GLY A 104 4.64 -0.40 -12.15
C GLY A 104 5.11 -0.62 -10.71
N LEU A 105 4.40 -0.09 -9.71
CA LEU A 105 4.70 -0.34 -8.30
C LEU A 105 4.32 -1.79 -7.95
N SER A 106 5.30 -2.59 -7.50
CA SER A 106 5.03 -3.91 -6.95
C SER A 106 4.56 -3.75 -5.50
N THR A 107 3.27 -3.47 -5.31
CA THR A 107 2.65 -3.47 -3.98
C THR A 107 2.48 -4.91 -3.50
N ALA A 108 3.12 -5.25 -2.38
CA ALA A 108 2.81 -6.50 -1.69
C ALA A 108 1.48 -6.37 -0.93
N VAL A 109 1.05 -7.47 -0.30
CA VAL A 109 -0.17 -7.56 0.52
C VAL A 109 -0.32 -6.32 1.41
N ALA A 110 -1.44 -5.61 1.27
CA ALA A 110 -1.75 -4.47 2.13
C ALA A 110 -2.43 -4.94 3.43
N GLU A 111 -2.04 -4.36 4.55
CA GLU A 111 -2.76 -4.56 5.81
C GLU A 111 -3.76 -3.43 6.03
N TYR A 112 -5.01 -3.78 6.33
CA TYR A 112 -6.07 -2.83 6.61
C TYR A 112 -6.52 -2.95 8.06
N ARG A 113 -6.47 -1.85 8.81
CA ARG A 113 -7.00 -1.76 10.17
C ARG A 113 -8.07 -0.67 10.21
N ALA A 114 -9.27 -1.03 10.62
CA ALA A 114 -10.32 -0.06 10.92
C ALA A 114 -10.33 0.23 12.42
N ARG A 115 -10.28 1.51 12.79
CA ARG A 115 -10.51 1.98 14.16
C ARG A 115 -11.69 2.94 14.15
N GLN A 116 -12.74 2.59 14.89
CA GLN A 116 -13.89 3.45 15.07
C GLN A 116 -13.60 4.50 16.15
N GLU A 117 -13.82 5.77 15.84
CA GLU A 117 -13.50 6.90 16.71
C GLU A 117 -14.73 7.82 16.75
N GLY A 118 -15.78 7.37 17.45
CA GLY A 118 -17.05 8.11 17.56
C GLY A 118 -17.80 8.22 16.23
N GLU A 119 -17.81 9.43 15.65
CA GLU A 119 -18.61 9.78 14.46
C GLU A 119 -17.91 9.48 13.12
N PHE A 120 -16.62 9.10 13.15
CA PHE A 120 -15.86 8.68 11.97
C PHE A 120 -15.12 7.35 12.20
N THR A 121 -14.78 6.68 11.10
CA THR A 121 -13.95 5.47 11.10
C THR A 121 -12.64 5.79 10.40
N ARG A 122 -11.54 5.49 11.09
CA ARG A 122 -10.18 5.60 10.55
C ARG A 122 -9.79 4.26 9.94
N TYR A 123 -9.57 4.24 8.62
CA TYR A 123 -9.04 3.07 7.93
C TYR A 123 -7.55 3.29 7.66
N GLU A 124 -6.71 2.66 8.48
CA GLU A 124 -5.26 2.65 8.31
C GLU A 124 -4.88 1.56 7.30
N ILE A 125 -4.18 1.96 6.25
CA ILE A 125 -3.73 1.12 5.15
C ILE A 125 -2.21 1.14 5.17
N ALA A 126 -1.60 -0.01 5.45
CA ALA A 126 -0.16 -0.15 5.37
C ALA A 126 0.21 -0.93 4.11
N LEU A 127 0.86 -0.24 3.15
CA LEU A 127 1.31 -0.81 1.90
C LEU A 127 2.83 -0.95 1.90
N PRO A 128 3.38 -2.19 1.86
CA PRO A 128 4.77 -2.40 1.49
C PRO A 128 4.95 -2.10 0.00
N VAL A 129 5.84 -1.17 -0.33
CA VAL A 129 6.11 -0.72 -1.70
C VAL A 129 7.53 -1.07 -2.11
N LYS A 130 7.67 -1.59 -3.32
CA LYS A 130 8.96 -1.72 -4.03
C LYS A 130 8.85 -0.99 -5.35
N ALA A 131 9.51 0.17 -5.45
CA ALA A 131 9.46 1.01 -6.64
C ALA A 131 10.65 1.97 -6.75
N ALA A 132 10.86 2.52 -7.95
CA ALA A 132 11.74 3.66 -8.13
C ALA A 132 11.11 4.93 -7.51
N TRP A 133 11.94 5.92 -7.15
CA TRP A 133 11.50 7.14 -6.48
C TRP A 133 10.56 8.00 -7.34
N THR A 134 10.87 8.16 -8.63
CA THR A 134 10.10 9.01 -9.53
C THR A 134 8.65 8.50 -9.72
N PRO A 135 8.41 7.21 -10.03
CA PRO A 135 7.06 6.65 -10.05
C PRO A 135 6.33 6.75 -8.71
N LEU A 136 7.00 6.44 -7.60
CA LEU A 136 6.39 6.50 -6.27
C LEU A 136 5.88 7.90 -5.94
N ARG A 137 6.69 8.93 -6.22
CA ARG A 137 6.31 10.33 -5.99
C ARG A 137 5.12 10.76 -6.85
N HIS A 138 5.08 10.33 -8.11
CA HIS A 138 3.97 10.66 -9.02
C HIS A 138 2.66 10.02 -8.53
N TRP A 139 2.70 8.73 -8.20
CA TRP A 139 1.56 8.01 -7.64
C TRP A 139 1.05 8.64 -6.34
N LEU A 140 1.94 8.95 -5.38
CA LEU A 140 1.55 9.62 -4.13
C LEU A 140 0.88 10.98 -4.38
N ALA A 141 1.42 11.77 -5.29
CA ALA A 141 0.83 13.07 -5.63
C ALA A 141 -0.56 12.91 -6.27
N ALA A 142 -0.71 11.97 -7.21
CA ALA A 142 -1.99 11.69 -7.87
C ALA A 142 -3.06 11.19 -6.89
N VAL A 143 -2.68 10.30 -5.98
CA VAL A 143 -3.60 9.72 -4.98
C VAL A 143 -4.09 10.79 -4.00
N VAL A 144 -3.18 11.63 -3.48
CA VAL A 144 -3.53 12.71 -2.56
C VAL A 144 -4.39 13.79 -3.23
N ASP A 145 -4.14 14.10 -4.51
CA ASP A 145 -4.94 15.07 -5.28
C ASP A 145 -6.34 14.54 -5.60
N THR A 146 -6.45 13.24 -5.89
CA THR A 146 -7.72 12.59 -6.21
C THR A 146 -8.59 12.37 -4.96
N GLN A 147 -7.97 12.19 -3.78
CA GLN A 147 -8.66 11.83 -2.54
C GLN A 147 -8.26 12.76 -1.38
N PRO A 148 -8.94 13.90 -1.20
CA PRO A 148 -8.62 14.84 -0.11
C PRO A 148 -8.91 14.27 1.29
N ALA A 149 -9.71 13.21 1.40
CA ALA A 149 -9.98 12.50 2.65
C ALA A 149 -8.89 11.48 3.03
N LEU A 150 -7.90 11.26 2.16
CA LEU A 150 -6.78 10.36 2.39
C LEU A 150 -5.57 11.16 2.90
N ALA A 151 -5.07 10.80 4.08
CA ALA A 151 -3.85 11.34 4.65
C ALA A 151 -2.68 10.36 4.45
N VAL A 152 -1.49 10.89 4.21
CA VAL A 152 -0.24 10.12 4.29
C VAL A 152 0.30 10.30 5.71
N ASP A 153 0.19 9.27 6.53
CA ASP A 153 0.63 9.31 7.93
C ASP A 153 2.14 9.06 8.04
N GLU A 154 2.66 8.05 7.31
CA GLU A 154 4.06 7.66 7.35
C GLU A 154 4.57 7.21 5.98
N LEU A 155 5.80 7.63 5.64
CA LEU A 155 6.54 7.16 4.48
C LEU A 155 7.96 6.77 4.92
N SER A 156 8.22 5.47 5.02
CA SER A 156 9.57 4.94 5.28
C SER A 156 10.14 4.37 3.99
N LEU A 157 11.34 4.83 3.61
CA LEU A 157 12.03 4.41 2.39
C LEU A 157 13.46 4.02 2.74
N HIS A 158 13.85 2.82 2.32
CA HIS A 158 15.21 2.33 2.44
C HIS A 158 15.75 1.92 1.06
N ARG A 159 17.06 2.07 0.88
CA ARG A 159 17.75 1.67 -0.34
C ARG A 159 18.93 0.80 0.06
N ASP A 160 18.90 -0.46 -0.37
CA ASP A 160 19.91 -1.45 0.02
C ASP A 160 21.30 -1.13 -0.57
N ASN A 161 21.35 -0.56 -1.79
CA ASN A 161 22.59 -0.14 -2.45
C ASN A 161 22.42 1.23 -3.09
N ALA A 162 23.44 2.10 -3.04
CA ALA A 162 23.37 3.46 -3.58
C ALA A 162 22.97 3.51 -5.08
N GLU A 163 23.31 2.49 -5.86
CA GLU A 163 22.99 2.30 -7.28
C GLU A 163 21.79 1.35 -7.52
N GLY A 164 21.24 0.73 -6.47
CA GLY A 164 20.15 -0.24 -6.56
C GLY A 164 18.78 0.43 -6.66
N GLU A 165 18.21 0.42 -7.85
CA GLU A 165 16.75 0.38 -7.99
C GLU A 165 16.29 -1.08 -7.82
N PRO A 166 15.16 -1.36 -7.15
CA PRO A 166 14.15 -0.43 -6.63
C PRO A 166 14.36 0.00 -5.17
N LEU A 167 13.73 1.11 -4.73
CA LEU A 167 13.60 1.43 -3.30
C LEU A 167 12.57 0.50 -2.67
N ALA A 168 12.88 -0.01 -1.47
CA ALA A 168 11.95 -0.76 -0.64
C ALA A 168 11.45 0.14 0.50
N GLY A 169 10.16 0.09 0.81
CA GLY A 169 9.61 0.95 1.84
C GLY A 169 8.21 0.55 2.30
N ARG A 170 7.70 1.29 3.27
CA ARG A 170 6.33 1.16 3.77
C ARG A 170 5.64 2.52 3.70
N VAL A 171 4.47 2.53 3.07
CA VAL A 171 3.59 3.70 3.01
C VAL A 171 2.39 3.41 3.91
N GLN A 172 2.17 4.27 4.90
CA GLN A 172 0.97 4.24 5.73
C GLN A 172 0.04 5.37 5.30
N LEU A 173 -1.12 4.98 4.78
CA LEU A 173 -2.18 5.87 4.36
C LEU A 173 -3.35 5.71 5.33
N THR A 174 -3.99 6.81 5.67
CA THR A 174 -5.17 6.80 6.53
C THR A 174 -6.33 7.45 5.80
N LEU A 175 -7.40 6.70 5.62
CA LEU A 175 -8.65 7.20 5.04
C LEU A 175 -9.66 7.47 6.15
N TYR A 176 -10.17 8.70 6.19
CA TYR A 176 -11.23 9.09 7.12
C TYR A 176 -12.59 8.92 6.46
N LEU A 177 -13.45 8.09 7.06
CA LEU A 177 -14.77 7.76 6.54
C LEU A 177 -15.86 8.11 7.57
N ARG A 178 -17.03 8.53 7.09
CA ARG A 178 -18.18 8.82 7.97
C ARG A 178 -18.76 7.52 8.54
N SER A 179 -19.03 7.48 9.85
CA SER A 179 -19.70 6.32 10.47
C SER A 179 -21.13 6.22 9.96
N ALA A 180 -21.46 5.17 9.23
CA ALA A 180 -22.83 4.92 8.78
C ALA A 180 -23.65 4.43 9.98
N ALA A 181 -24.68 5.19 10.37
CA ALA A 181 -25.72 4.68 11.26
C ALA A 181 -26.29 3.39 10.65
N THR A 182 -26.27 2.34 11.45
CA THR A 182 -26.73 0.98 11.12
C THR A 182 -28.15 1.02 10.57
N SER A 183 -28.30 1.10 9.26
CA SER A 183 -29.57 0.91 8.59
C SER A 183 -29.76 -0.59 8.43
N GLY A 184 -30.21 -1.21 9.51
CA GLY A 184 -30.79 -2.54 9.45
C GLY A 184 -32.00 -2.51 8.52
N GLN A 185 -31.91 -3.24 7.42
CA GLN A 185 -33.09 -3.75 6.75
C GLN A 185 -32.75 -5.10 6.14
N SER A 186 -32.76 -6.07 7.05
CA SER A 186 -33.16 -7.44 6.84
C SER A 186 -34.36 -7.45 5.88
N GLY A 187 -34.14 -7.89 4.65
CA GLY A 187 -35.21 -8.30 3.75
C GLY A 187 -35.83 -9.58 4.29
N GLU A 188 -36.79 -9.40 5.19
CA GLU A 188 -37.69 -10.44 5.69
C GLU A 188 -38.57 -10.92 4.53
N SER A 189 -38.11 -11.97 3.84
CA SER A 189 -38.95 -12.75 2.92
C SER A 189 -39.72 -13.77 3.75
N THR A 190 -40.95 -13.42 4.11
CA THR A 190 -41.90 -14.36 4.72
C THR A 190 -42.35 -15.38 3.68
N LEU A 191 -42.11 -16.64 4.03
CA LEU A 191 -42.57 -17.85 3.34
C LEU A 191 -44.10 -17.91 3.31
N PRO A 192 -44.69 -18.60 2.32
CA PRO A 192 -45.61 -19.66 2.72
C PRO A 192 -45.11 -21.04 2.28
N GLU A 193 -44.98 -21.92 3.28
CA GLU A 193 -44.81 -23.36 3.17
C GLU A 193 -45.83 -23.98 2.21
N ARG A 194 -45.35 -24.61 1.14
CA ARG A 194 -46.13 -25.55 0.31
C ARG A 194 -45.61 -26.96 0.51
N SER A 195 -45.51 -27.39 1.76
CA SER A 195 -45.01 -28.71 2.15
C SER A 195 -46.08 -29.63 2.75
N GLU A 196 -47.29 -29.13 3.01
CA GLU A 196 -48.38 -29.93 3.60
C GLU A 196 -49.13 -30.84 2.61
N LEU A 197 -48.74 -30.90 1.32
CA LEU A 197 -49.28 -31.88 0.35
C LEU A 197 -48.42 -33.13 0.13
N ALA A 198 -47.27 -33.25 0.79
CA ALA A 198 -46.47 -34.48 0.77
C ALA A 198 -46.77 -35.43 1.94
N ALA A 199 -47.63 -35.02 2.88
CA ALA A 199 -48.06 -35.81 4.03
C ALA A 199 -49.39 -36.54 3.76
N SER A 200 -49.49 -37.27 2.65
CA SER A 200 -50.53 -38.29 2.42
C SER A 200 -50.15 -39.21 1.25
N ALA A 201 -49.04 -39.93 1.42
CA ALA A 201 -48.80 -41.21 0.73
C ALA A 201 -48.09 -42.14 1.72
N VAL A 202 -48.71 -42.29 2.91
CA VAL A 202 -48.39 -43.38 3.84
C VAL A 202 -49.18 -44.60 3.36
N ASP A 203 -48.48 -45.72 3.26
CA ASP A 203 -48.98 -47.08 3.03
C ASP A 203 -49.53 -47.41 1.63
N ALA A 204 -48.60 -47.71 0.72
CA ALA A 204 -48.77 -48.83 -0.19
C ALA A 204 -47.56 -49.76 -0.07
N PRO A 205 -47.71 -51.05 0.29
CA PRO A 205 -46.60 -51.99 0.22
C PRO A 205 -46.12 -52.09 -1.23
N GLN A 206 -44.83 -51.87 -1.45
CA GLN A 206 -44.14 -52.07 -2.75
C GLN A 206 -44.14 -53.56 -3.11
N LEU A 207 -45.27 -54.08 -3.60
CA LEU A 207 -45.49 -55.51 -3.88
C LEU A 207 -44.75 -56.03 -5.13
N PHE A 208 -44.02 -55.17 -5.86
CA PHE A 208 -43.31 -55.54 -7.08
C PHE A 208 -41.93 -54.88 -7.22
N ALA A 209 -41.16 -54.78 -6.13
CA ALA A 209 -39.78 -54.32 -6.21
C ALA A 209 -38.92 -55.30 -7.05
N ALA A 210 -38.48 -54.87 -8.23
CA ALA A 210 -37.62 -55.64 -9.11
C ALA A 210 -36.24 -55.86 -8.46
N ARG A 211 -35.88 -57.12 -8.24
CA ARG A 211 -34.59 -57.52 -7.63
C ARG A 211 -33.63 -57.97 -8.74
N SER A 212 -32.56 -57.20 -8.97
CA SER A 212 -31.54 -57.49 -9.98
C SER A 212 -30.50 -58.47 -9.46
N TRP A 213 -30.13 -59.46 -10.29
CA TRP A 213 -29.13 -60.51 -10.00
C TRP A 213 -27.82 -60.30 -10.76
N GLN A 214 -27.47 -59.05 -11.07
CA GLN A 214 -26.21 -58.74 -11.77
C GLN A 214 -25.05 -58.66 -10.75
N PRO A 215 -23.97 -59.45 -10.88
CA PRO A 215 -22.77 -59.22 -10.10
C PRO A 215 -22.22 -57.81 -10.39
N PRO A 216 -21.69 -57.09 -9.39
CA PRO A 216 -21.21 -55.73 -9.58
C PRO A 216 -20.08 -55.72 -10.63
N PRO A 217 -20.14 -54.86 -11.65
CA PRO A 217 -19.03 -54.71 -12.60
C PRO A 217 -17.77 -54.26 -11.85
N PRO A 218 -16.56 -54.67 -12.30
CA PRO A 218 -15.31 -54.19 -11.73
C PRO A 218 -15.29 -52.65 -11.79
N PRO A 219 -14.77 -51.98 -10.75
CA PRO A 219 -14.75 -50.52 -10.71
C PRO A 219 -14.03 -50.00 -11.97
N PRO A 220 -14.66 -49.10 -12.75
CA PRO A 220 -13.97 -48.46 -13.85
C PRO A 220 -12.73 -47.72 -13.31
N PRO A 221 -11.64 -47.62 -14.09
CA PRO A 221 -10.52 -46.75 -13.71
C PRO A 221 -11.11 -45.37 -13.36
N PRO A 222 -10.64 -44.73 -12.27
CA PRO A 222 -11.19 -43.43 -11.87
C PRO A 222 -11.08 -42.49 -13.07
N ILE A 223 -12.24 -42.12 -13.61
CA ILE A 223 -12.33 -41.03 -14.57
C ILE A 223 -11.67 -39.84 -13.85
N PRO A 224 -10.64 -39.20 -14.43
CA PRO A 224 -10.07 -38.01 -13.80
C PRO A 224 -11.22 -37.05 -13.54
N ALA A 225 -11.50 -36.79 -12.26
CA ALA A 225 -12.56 -35.89 -11.89
C ALA A 225 -12.30 -34.57 -12.62
N PRO A 226 -13.34 -33.91 -13.19
CA PRO A 226 -13.17 -32.58 -13.75
C PRO A 226 -12.53 -31.73 -12.65
N THR A 227 -11.27 -31.35 -12.83
CA THR A 227 -10.52 -30.63 -11.81
C THR A 227 -11.02 -29.20 -11.83
N ALA A 228 -11.32 -28.64 -10.66
CA ALA A 228 -11.83 -27.28 -10.63
C ALA A 228 -10.81 -26.30 -11.23
N PRO A 229 -11.27 -25.24 -11.93
CA PRO A 229 -10.39 -24.27 -12.55
C PRO A 229 -9.45 -23.64 -11.52
N PRO A 230 -8.23 -23.22 -11.91
CA PRO A 230 -7.35 -22.49 -10.99
C PRO A 230 -8.09 -21.26 -10.44
N LEU A 231 -7.91 -21.01 -9.15
CA LEU A 231 -8.62 -19.96 -8.42
C LEU A 231 -8.37 -18.58 -9.09
N PRO A 232 -9.40 -17.89 -9.58
CA PRO A 232 -9.24 -16.67 -10.38
C PRO A 232 -8.98 -15.41 -9.53
N PHE A 233 -8.90 -15.57 -8.21
CA PHE A 233 -8.74 -14.49 -7.25
C PHE A 233 -7.30 -14.42 -6.75
N LYS A 234 -6.81 -13.21 -6.49
CA LYS A 234 -5.54 -12.96 -5.80
C LYS A 234 -5.82 -12.22 -4.50
N PHE A 235 -5.08 -12.55 -3.44
CA PHE A 235 -5.19 -11.83 -2.18
C PHE A 235 -4.60 -10.42 -2.30
N ALA A 236 -5.39 -9.41 -1.96
CA ALA A 236 -4.99 -7.99 -1.99
C ALA A 236 -4.71 -7.45 -0.58
N GLY A 237 -5.35 -8.03 0.43
CA GLY A 237 -5.11 -7.69 1.82
C GLY A 237 -6.18 -8.18 2.77
N ARG A 238 -5.99 -7.89 4.05
CA ARG A 238 -6.90 -8.27 5.14
C ARG A 238 -7.39 -7.04 5.89
N LEU A 239 -8.66 -7.03 6.24
CA LEU A 239 -9.34 -6.00 7.03
C LEU A 239 -9.87 -6.60 8.33
N MET A 240 -9.43 -6.05 9.46
CA MET A 240 -9.98 -6.37 10.77
C MET A 240 -11.03 -5.31 11.15
N GLU A 241 -12.28 -5.74 11.27
CA GLU A 241 -13.41 -4.96 11.80
C GLU A 241 -14.01 -5.65 13.04
N GLU A 242 -14.88 -4.95 13.76
CA GLU A 242 -15.60 -5.51 14.93
C GLU A 242 -16.51 -6.71 14.55
N ASP A 243 -16.97 -6.76 13.30
CA ASP A 243 -17.82 -7.82 12.71
C ASP A 243 -17.03 -9.04 12.19
N GLY A 244 -15.71 -9.08 12.42
CA GLY A 244 -14.84 -10.20 12.06
C GLY A 244 -13.85 -9.89 10.92
N LEU A 245 -13.05 -10.89 10.57
CA LEU A 245 -12.01 -10.78 9.54
C LEU A 245 -12.63 -10.76 8.14
N LYS A 246 -12.35 -9.71 7.39
CA LYS A 246 -12.70 -9.58 5.97
C LYS A 246 -11.42 -9.56 5.13
N ILE A 247 -11.49 -10.04 3.90
CA ILE A 247 -10.33 -10.05 3.00
C ILE A 247 -10.67 -9.31 1.71
N PHE A 248 -9.71 -8.57 1.20
CA PHE A 248 -9.78 -7.96 -0.12
C PHE A 248 -9.20 -8.94 -1.13
N LEU A 249 -9.99 -9.26 -2.16
CA LEU A 249 -9.60 -10.11 -3.27
C LEU A 249 -9.57 -9.29 -4.56
N ASN A 250 -8.48 -9.42 -5.31
CA ASN A 250 -8.35 -8.87 -6.65
C ASN A 250 -8.81 -9.91 -7.68
N GLN A 251 -9.80 -9.53 -8.48
CA GLN A 251 -10.26 -10.30 -9.64
C GLN A 251 -9.99 -9.47 -10.91
N SER A 252 -8.95 -9.85 -11.67
CA SER A 252 -8.47 -9.16 -12.89
C SER A 252 -8.10 -7.68 -12.68
N ASN A 253 -9.07 -6.77 -12.57
CA ASN A 253 -8.88 -5.32 -12.37
C ASN A 253 -9.90 -4.72 -11.38
N LYS A 254 -10.53 -5.56 -10.55
CA LYS A 254 -11.49 -5.13 -9.54
C LYS A 254 -11.12 -5.71 -8.18
N THR A 255 -11.06 -4.86 -7.17
CA THR A 255 -10.92 -5.25 -5.76
C THR A 255 -12.30 -5.47 -5.17
N ILE A 256 -12.47 -6.58 -4.43
CA ILE A 256 -13.74 -7.00 -3.83
C ILE A 256 -13.47 -7.37 -2.39
N LEU A 257 -14.17 -6.72 -1.45
CA LEU A 257 -14.20 -7.12 -0.05
C LEU A 257 -15.16 -8.29 0.16
N VAL A 258 -14.68 -9.35 0.81
CA VAL A 258 -15.48 -10.52 1.14
C VAL A 258 -15.33 -10.91 2.60
N LYS A 259 -16.40 -11.47 3.16
CA LYS A 259 -16.45 -12.03 4.51
C LYS A 259 -16.72 -13.53 4.49
N GLN A 260 -16.52 -14.20 5.62
CA GLN A 260 -16.83 -15.63 5.72
C GLN A 260 -18.33 -15.85 5.49
N GLY A 261 -18.67 -16.86 4.69
CA GLY A 261 -20.05 -17.16 4.29
C GLY A 261 -20.57 -16.32 3.12
N ASP A 262 -19.76 -15.41 2.56
CA ASP A 262 -20.15 -14.64 1.39
C ASP A 262 -19.97 -15.44 0.09
N HIS A 263 -20.72 -15.07 -0.96
CA HIS A 263 -20.74 -15.78 -2.24
C HIS A 263 -20.14 -14.92 -3.35
N LEU A 264 -19.17 -15.48 -4.08
CA LEU A 264 -18.40 -14.79 -5.10
C LEU A 264 -18.51 -15.51 -6.44
N GLY A 265 -19.54 -15.17 -7.21
CA GLY A 265 -19.82 -15.76 -8.52
C GLY A 265 -20.14 -17.25 -8.43
N ASN A 266 -19.19 -18.12 -8.78
CA ASN A 266 -19.34 -19.59 -8.69
C ASN A 266 -18.64 -20.18 -7.46
N TYR A 267 -18.14 -19.35 -6.55
CA TYR A 267 -17.41 -19.79 -5.37
C TYR A 267 -18.14 -19.31 -4.10
N ASP A 268 -18.30 -20.17 -3.11
CA ASP A 268 -18.74 -19.80 -1.77
C ASP A 268 -17.53 -19.75 -0.82
N ILE A 269 -17.54 -18.85 0.15
CA ILE A 269 -16.43 -18.70 1.10
C ILE A 269 -16.76 -19.46 2.38
N GLU A 270 -16.20 -20.66 2.51
CA GLU A 270 -16.47 -21.53 3.66
C GLU A 270 -15.76 -21.03 4.93
N ARG A 271 -14.48 -20.65 4.79
CA ARG A 271 -13.66 -20.23 5.93
C ARG A 271 -12.63 -19.19 5.53
N ILE A 272 -12.44 -18.20 6.39
CA ILE A 272 -11.37 -17.21 6.28
C ILE A 272 -10.56 -17.25 7.58
N ASP A 273 -9.31 -17.67 7.46
CA ASP A 273 -8.31 -17.64 8.53
C ASP A 273 -7.32 -16.48 8.31
N LYS A 274 -6.36 -16.30 9.23
CA LYS A 274 -5.33 -15.23 9.14
C LYS A 274 -4.38 -15.37 7.95
N SER A 275 -4.16 -16.59 7.47
CA SER A 275 -3.16 -16.93 6.45
C SER A 275 -3.71 -17.79 5.30
N SER A 276 -4.97 -18.21 5.38
CA SER A 276 -5.63 -19.01 4.33
C SER A 276 -7.13 -18.73 4.25
N ALA A 277 -7.72 -18.85 3.06
CA ALA A 277 -9.17 -18.98 2.92
C ALA A 277 -9.52 -20.20 2.07
N VAL A 278 -10.67 -20.78 2.39
CA VAL A 278 -11.24 -21.94 1.71
C VAL A 278 -12.44 -21.49 0.88
N PHE A 279 -12.32 -21.66 -0.42
CA PHE A 279 -13.36 -21.38 -1.41
C PHE A 279 -13.98 -22.69 -1.87
N VAL A 280 -15.30 -22.77 -1.98
CA VAL A 280 -16.02 -23.94 -2.48
C VAL A 280 -16.55 -23.62 -3.86
N TYR A 281 -16.07 -24.32 -4.87
CA TYR A 281 -16.56 -24.14 -6.24
C TYR A 281 -17.93 -24.81 -6.39
N ARG A 282 -19.00 -24.02 -6.44
CA ARG A 282 -20.41 -24.49 -6.39
C ARG A 282 -20.74 -25.59 -7.40
N PRO A 283 -20.31 -25.53 -8.68
CA PRO A 283 -20.67 -26.56 -9.66
C PRO A 283 -20.11 -27.96 -9.34
N LEU A 284 -18.95 -28.04 -8.68
CA LEU A 284 -18.30 -29.32 -8.33
C LEU A 284 -18.25 -29.57 -6.81
N GLN A 285 -18.71 -28.62 -5.99
CA GLN A 285 -18.47 -28.56 -4.54
C GLN A 285 -17.01 -28.82 -4.13
N GLU A 286 -16.07 -28.48 -5.00
CA GLU A 286 -14.65 -28.71 -4.77
C GLU A 286 -14.07 -27.58 -3.91
N LYS A 287 -13.37 -27.95 -2.84
CA LYS A 287 -12.71 -27.00 -1.93
C LYS A 287 -11.35 -26.59 -2.49
N GLN A 288 -11.18 -25.30 -2.72
CA GLN A 288 -9.93 -24.67 -3.11
C GLN A 288 -9.42 -23.79 -1.98
N THR A 289 -8.24 -24.10 -1.47
CA THR A 289 -7.58 -23.30 -0.44
C THR A 289 -6.65 -22.29 -1.09
N MET A 290 -6.82 -21.01 -0.81
CA MET A 290 -5.85 -19.97 -1.11
C MET A 290 -5.00 -19.71 0.13
N ILE A 291 -3.69 -19.72 -0.02
CA ILE A 291 -2.73 -19.34 1.03
C ILE A 291 -2.17 -17.96 0.69
N PHE A 292 -2.12 -17.06 1.67
CA PHE A 292 -1.75 -15.66 1.44
C PHE A 292 -0.43 -15.22 2.07
N GLY A 293 0.31 -16.15 2.70
CA GLY A 293 1.54 -15.87 3.42
C GLY A 293 1.27 -15.37 4.85
N GLY A 294 1.99 -15.96 5.82
CA GLY A 294 2.01 -15.51 7.22
C GLY A 294 3.18 -14.57 7.46
N ASP A 295 3.01 -13.69 8.45
CA ASP A 295 4.01 -12.72 8.92
C ASP A 295 5.39 -13.40 9.10
N ASP A 296 6.40 -12.89 8.39
CA ASP A 296 7.83 -13.03 8.69
C ASP A 296 8.50 -11.66 8.51
#